data_AF-A0A918IMC2-F1
#
_entry.id   AF-A0A918IMC2-F1
#
_cell.length_a   1.000
_cell.length_b   1.000
_cell.length_c   1.000
_cell.angle_alpha   90.00
_cell.angle_beta   90.00
_cell.angle_gamma   90.00
#
_symmetry.space_group_name_H-M   'P 1'
#
loop_
_entity.id
_entity.type
_entity.pdbx_description
1 polymer ?
#
loop_
_entity_poly.entity_id
_entity_poly.type
_entity_poly.pdbx_seq_one_letter_code
_entity_poly.pdbx_strand_id
1 'polypeptide(L)' 'MRTFLLFLVYCFVVTPVGLVSRVVKDPMTRRRPARTTTYWTAPTPTQAR' A
#
# COMPACT_ATOMS: atom_id res chain seq x y z
N MET A 1 -28.82 21.18 -13.65
CA MET A 1 -27.63 20.75 -14.44
C MET A 1 -26.32 20.84 -13.65
N ARG A 2 -26.10 21.87 -12.82
CA ARG A 2 -24.89 21.98 -11.98
C ARG A 2 -24.56 20.72 -11.15
N THR A 3 -25.57 20.12 -10.54
CA THR A 3 -25.43 18.90 -9.72
C THR A 3 -24.92 17.71 -10.54
N PHE A 4 -25.37 17.59 -11.79
CA PHE A 4 -24.98 16.52 -12.71
C PHE A 4 -23.53 16.68 -13.17
N LEU A 5 -23.11 17.92 -13.41
CA LEU A 5 -21.71 18.24 -13.72
C LEU A 5 -20.79 17.90 -12.54
N LEU A 6 -21.19 18.25 -11.31
CA LEU A 6 -20.43 17.93 -10.10
C LEU A 6 -20.33 16.42 -9.88
N PHE A 7 -21.39 15.68 -10.16
CA PHE A 7 -21.40 14.22 -10.09
C PHE A 7 -20.38 13.60 -11.06
N LEU A 8 -20.37 14.07 -12.32
CA LEU A 8 -19.39 13.63 -13.31
C LEU A 8 -17.96 13.94 -12.87
N VAL A 9 -17.69 15.16 -12.41
CA VAL A 9 -16.35 15.55 -11.91
C VAL A 9 -15.93 14.68 -10.73
N TYR A 10 -16.84 14.38 -9.80
CA TYR A 10 -16.54 13.53 -8.65
C TYR A 10 -16.19 12.09 -9.08
N CYS A 11 -16.98 11.50 -9.97
CA CYS A 11 -16.74 10.15 -10.46
C CYS A 11 -15.46 10.04 -11.31
N PHE A 12 -15.22 11.00 -12.22
CA PHE A 12 -14.11 10.91 -13.18
C PHE A 12 -12.81 11.54 -12.73
N VAL A 13 -12.82 12.44 -11.74
CA VAL A 13 -11.60 13.13 -11.27
C VAL A 13 -11.28 12.74 -9.84
N VAL A 14 -12.21 12.94 -8.91
CA VAL A 14 -11.95 12.75 -7.48
C VAL A 14 -11.71 11.28 -7.14
N THR A 15 -12.53 10.39 -7.70
CA THR A 15 -12.44 8.94 -7.45
C THR A 15 -11.12 8.34 -7.92
N PRO A 16 -10.66 8.53 -9.18
CA PRO A 16 -9.38 7.98 -9.62
C PRO A 16 -8.19 8.62 -8.90
N VAL A 17 -8.24 9.92 -8.58
CA VAL A 17 -7.17 10.58 -7.80
C VAL A 17 -7.05 9.95 -6.40
N GLY A 18 -8.17 9.70 -5.73
CA GLY A 18 -8.17 9.02 -4.43
C GLY A 18 -7.66 7.58 -4.51
N LEU A 19 -7.97 6.87 -5.59
CA LEU A 19 -7.53 5.50 -5.82
C LEU A 19 -6.03 5.43 -6.11
N VAL A 20 -5.52 6.29 -7.00
CA VAL A 20 -4.08 6.40 -7.32
C VAL A 20 -3.28 6.83 -6.08
N SER A 21 -3.79 7.80 -5.31
CA SER A 21 -3.18 8.21 -4.04
C SER A 21 -3.01 7.03 -3.08
N ARG A 22 -4.02 6.16 -2.97
CA ARG A 22 -3.92 4.94 -2.16
C ARG A 22 -2.92 3.94 -2.70
N VAL A 23 -2.82 3.75 -4.02
CA VAL A 23 -1.84 2.85 -4.65
C VAL A 23 -0.40 3.34 -4.45
N VAL A 24 -0.15 4.64 -4.63
CA VAL A 24 1.18 5.22 -4.45
C VAL A 24 1.61 5.18 -2.98
N LYS A 25 0.65 5.42 -2.08
CA LYS A 25 0.88 5.41 -0.63
C LYS A 25 0.61 4.04 -0.02
N ASP A 26 0.46 2.99 -0.83
CA ASP A 26 0.00 1.69 -0.36
C ASP A 26 1.02 1.09 0.62
N PRO A 27 0.74 1.12 1.94
CA PRO A 27 1.63 0.54 2.94
C PRO A 27 1.62 -1.00 2.84
N MET A 28 0.77 -1.57 1.99
CA MET A 28 0.61 -2.98 1.72
C MET A 28 1.45 -3.47 0.55
N THR A 29 2.37 -2.63 0.03
CA THR A 29 3.62 -3.11 -0.60
C THR A 29 4.47 -3.77 0.48
N ARG A 30 3.96 -4.89 1.01
CA ARG A 30 4.54 -5.79 1.99
C ARG A 30 5.73 -6.48 1.32
N ARG A 31 6.77 -5.72 1.04
CA ARG A 31 8.10 -6.28 0.85
C ARG A 31 8.46 -6.85 2.22
N ARG A 32 8.28 -8.17 2.41
CA ARG A 32 8.79 -8.87 3.58
C ARG A 32 10.25 -8.47 3.70
N PRO A 33 10.67 -7.74 4.74
CA PRO A 33 12.07 -7.43 4.89
C PRO A 33 12.75 -8.77 5.13
N ALA A 34 13.64 -9.18 4.22
CA ALA A 34 14.38 -10.44 4.31
C ALA A 34 15.21 -10.55 5.62
N ARG A 35 15.28 -9.46 6.39
CA ARG A 35 16.02 -9.31 7.65
C ARG A 35 15.16 -8.92 8.85
N THR A 36 13.83 -9.08 8.79
CA THR A 36 13.03 -8.91 10.01
C THR A 36 13.24 -10.12 10.91
N THR A 37 14.09 -9.94 11.91
CA THR A 37 14.20 -10.81 13.10
C THR A 37 12.88 -10.73 13.86
N THR A 38 11.94 -11.57 13.49
CA THR A 38 10.66 -11.73 14.19
C THR A 38 10.94 -12.60 15.41
N TYR A 39 10.33 -12.34 16.56
CA TYR A 39 10.53 -13.15 17.78
C TYR A 39 10.12 -14.63 17.61
N TRP A 40 9.36 -14.93 16.55
CA TRP A 40 8.96 -16.28 16.14
C TRP A 40 9.97 -16.98 15.23
N THR A 41 10.87 -16.24 14.58
CA THR A 41 11.91 -16.84 13.73
C THR A 41 13.10 -17.17 14.61
N ALA A 42 13.31 -18.46 14.88
CA ALA A 42 14.54 -18.93 15.48
C ALA A 42 15.72 -18.40 14.65
N PRO A 43 16.73 -17.76 15.27
CA PRO A 43 17.93 -17.40 14.54
C PRO A 43 18.48 -18.68 13.91
N THR A 44 18.60 -18.69 12.59
CA THR A 44 19.33 -19.76 11.90
C THR A 44 20.69 -19.84 12.57
N PRO A 45 21.10 -20.97 13.16
CA PRO A 45 22.40 -21.07 13.78
C PRO A 45 23.41 -20.81 12.67
N THR A 46 23.98 -19.62 12.68
CA THR A 46 25.16 -19.27 11.91
C THR A 46 26.20 -20.30 12.30
N GLN A 47 26.34 -21.29 11.42
CA GLN A 47 27.58 -21.90 11.01
C GLN A 47 28.65 -21.81 12.11
N ALA A 48 28.58 -22.74 13.06
CA ALA A 48 29.64 -22.97 14.02
C ALA A 48 30.93 -23.19 13.22
N ARG A 49 31.84 -22.22 13.36
CA ARG A 49 33.19 -22.26 12.82
C ARG A 49 34.00 -23.34 13.50
#